data_AF-A0A4Y6UT60-F1
#
_entry.id   AF-A0A4Y6UT60-F1
#
_cell.length_a   1.000
_cell.length_b   1.000
_cell.length_c   1.000
_cell.angle_alpha   90.00
_cell.angle_beta   90.00
_cell.angle_gamma   90.00
#
_symmetry.space_group_name_H-M   'P 1'
#
loop_
_entity.id
_entity.type
_entity.pdbx_description
1 polymer ?
#
loop_
_entity_poly.entity_id
_entity_poly.type
_entity_poly.pdbx_seq_one_letter_code
_entity_poly.pdbx_strand_id
1 'polypeptide(L)' 'MSYTEVLERKSEILKKTMENWILKENRDGLNRQEAYIYRNMLKELHQNEQELGTARDEEAGRQADIPAVAARS' A
#
# COMPACT_ATOMS: atom_id res chain seq x y z
N MET A 1 -3.18 -12.33 -10.21
CA MET A 1 -3.10 -11.35 -9.12
C MET A 1 -3.83 -10.11 -9.58
N SER A 2 -4.79 -9.61 -8.79
CA SER A 2 -5.41 -8.31 -9.01
C SER A 2 -4.40 -7.19 -8.73
N TYR A 3 -4.68 -5.98 -9.24
CA TYR A 3 -3.85 -4.82 -8.96
C TYR A 3 -3.81 -4.50 -7.45
N THR A 4 -4.94 -4.63 -6.76
CA THR A 4 -5.07 -4.46 -5.31
C THR A 4 -4.22 -5.47 -4.52
N GLU A 5 -4.23 -6.76 -4.90
CA GLU A 5 -3.37 -7.81 -4.30
C GLU A 5 -1.87 -7.50 -4.48
N VAL A 6 -1.49 -6.93 -5.63
CA VAL A 6 -0.09 -6.52 -5.87
C VAL A 6 0.31 -5.35 -4.98
N LEU A 7 -0.55 -4.35 -4.83
CA LEU A 7 -0.30 -3.20 -3.95
C LEU A 7 -0.20 -3.61 -2.47
N GLU A 8 -1.05 -4.52 -2.02
CA GLU A 8 -1.01 -5.09 -0.67
C GLU A 8 0.32 -5.82 -0.44
N ARG A 9 0.68 -6.73 -1.35
CA ARG A 9 1.94 -7.48 -1.24
C ARG A 9 3.17 -6.58 -1.25
N LYS A 10 3.20 -5.56 -2.11
CA LYS A 10 4.28 -4.55 -2.15
C LYS A 10 4.38 -3.80 -0.82
N SER A 11 3.24 -3.38 -0.28
CA SER A 11 3.15 -2.66 0.99
C SER A 11 3.67 -3.50 2.16
N GLU A 12 3.34 -4.79 2.22
CA GLU A 12 3.86 -5.70 3.24
C GLU A 12 5.37 -5.86 3.20
N ILE A 13 5.95 -6.01 2.00
CA ILE A 13 7.40 -6.12 1.82
C ILE A 13 8.11 -4.83 2.25
N LEU A 14 7.54 -3.68 1.87
CA LEU A 14 8.05 -2.36 2.29
C LEU A 14 8.01 -2.21 3.81
N LYS A 15 6.89 -2.55 4.47
CA LYS A 15 6.77 -2.50 5.93
C LYS A 15 7.84 -3.34 6.64
N LYS A 16 7.99 -4.61 6.24
CA LYS A 16 9.04 -5.50 6.80
C LYS A 16 10.45 -4.97 6.57
N THR A 17 10.70 -4.39 5.39
CA THR A 17 12.00 -3.78 5.09
C THR A 17 12.23 -2.59 6.01
N MET A 18 11.26 -1.69 6.14
CA MET A 18 11.32 -0.51 7.01
C MET A 18 11.50 -0.85 8.48
N GLU A 19 10.90 -1.93 8.99
CA GLU A 19 11.15 -2.41 10.36
C GLU A 19 12.64 -2.69 10.60
N ASN A 20 13.34 -3.34 9.65
CA ASN A 20 14.77 -3.56 9.76
C ASN A 20 15.57 -2.24 9.76
N TRP A 21 15.14 -1.25 8.96
CA TRP A 21 15.75 0.07 8.94
C TRP A 21 15.55 0.84 10.25
N ILE A 22 14.37 0.71 10.88
CA ILE A 22 14.09 1.29 12.19
C ILE A 22 14.99 0.66 13.25
N LEU A 23 15.14 -0.67 13.24
CA LEU A 23 16.05 -1.35 14.17
C LEU A 23 17.49 -0.88 14.01
N LYS A 24 17.93 -0.65 12.77
CA LYS A 24 19.25 -0.09 12.49
C LYS A 24 19.40 1.36 12.96
N GLU A 25 18.44 2.23 12.65
CA GLU A 25 18.42 3.62 13.14
C GLU A 25 18.52 3.67 14.67
N ASN A 26 17.73 2.84 15.35
CA ASN A 26 17.70 2.81 16.82
C ASN A 26 18.99 2.28 17.45
N ARG A 27 19.73 1.42 16.74
CA ARG A 27 20.96 0.81 17.25
C ARG A 27 22.19 1.67 16.99
N ASP A 28 22.38 2.06 15.73
CA ASP A 28 23.63 2.66 15.24
C ASP A 28 23.38 4.02 14.54
N GLY A 29 22.12 4.40 14.33
CA GLY A 29 21.72 5.51 13.46
C GLY A 29 21.80 5.13 11.97
N LEU A 30 21.07 5.85 11.13
CA LEU A 30 21.21 5.78 9.68
C LEU A 30 22.14 6.89 9.19
N ASN A 31 23.03 6.53 8.26
CA ASN A 31 23.80 7.53 7.57
C ASN A 31 22.91 8.35 6.60
N ARG A 32 23.46 9.42 6.01
CA ARG A 32 22.68 10.34 5.17
C ARG A 32 22.00 9.65 3.97
N GLN A 33 22.69 8.71 3.33
CA GLN A 33 22.14 7.97 2.19
C GLN A 33 21.06 6.99 2.62
N GLU A 34 21.29 6.31 3.73
CA GLU A 34 20.35 5.39 4.35
C GLU A 34 19.07 6.08 4.80
N ALA A 35 19.19 7.23 5.48
CA ALA A 35 18.07 8.07 5.87
C ALA A 35 17.32 8.63 4.64
N TYR A 36 17.99 8.83 3.52
CA TYR A 36 17.34 9.20 2.25
C TYR A 36 16.54 8.03 1.67
N ILE A 37 17.12 6.83 1.62
CA ILE A 37 16.46 5.61 1.16
C ILE A 37 15.24 5.30 2.05
N TYR A 38 15.40 5.37 3.37
CA TYR A 38 14.33 5.17 4.33
C TYR A 38 13.15 6.12 4.11
N ARG A 39 13.44 7.42 3.91
CA ARG A 39 12.40 8.42 3.58
C ARG A 39 11.70 8.15 2.25
N ASN A 40 12.39 7.59 1.26
CA ASN A 40 11.75 7.22 0.00
C ASN A 40 10.84 5.99 0.16
N MET A 41 11.23 4.99 0.95
CA MET A 41 10.35 3.85 1.25
C MET A 41 9.08 4.28 2.00
N LEU A 42 9.19 5.25 2.92
CA LEU A 42 8.03 5.86 3.59
C LEU A 42 7.06 6.50 2.59
N LYS A 43 7.58 7.25 1.61
CA LYS A 43 6.76 7.88 0.56
C LYS A 43 6.10 6.84 -0.34
N GLU A 44 6.86 5.83 -0.76
CA GLU A 44 6.34 4.74 -1.59
C GLU A 44 5.23 3.97 -0.87
N LEU A 45 5.40 3.70 0.43
CA LEU A 45 4.36 3.04 1.22
C LEU A 45 3.09 3.89 1.29
N HIS A 46 3.22 5.19 1.54
CA HIS A 46 2.08 6.09 1.58
C HIS A 46 1.36 6.17 0.23
N GLN A 47 2.12 6.21 -0.87
CA GLN A 47 1.56 6.18 -2.22
C GLN A 47 0.80 4.88 -2.50
N ASN A 48 1.37 3.72 -2.13
CA ASN A 48 0.70 2.44 -2.30
C ASN A 48 -0.62 2.37 -1.50
N GLU A 49 -0.65 2.92 -0.29
CA GLU A 49 -1.85 2.97 0.55
C GLU A 49 -2.93 3.88 -0.07
N GLN A 50 -2.55 5.01 -0.69
CA GLN A 50 -3.48 5.88 -1.43
C GLN A 50 -4.02 5.22 -2.71
N GLU A 51 -3.15 4.57 -3.49
CA GLU A 51 -3.53 3.84 -4.70
C GLU A 51 -4.48 2.69 -4.37
N LEU A 52 -4.23 1.97 -3.27
CA LEU A 52 -5.09 0.88 -2.80
C LEU A 52 -6.46 1.40 -2.37
N GLY A 53 -6.52 2.54 -1.67
CA GLY A 53 -7.77 3.20 -1.31
C GLY A 53 -8.59 3.56 -2.54
N THR A 54 -7.97 4.27 -3.49
CA THR A 54 -8.60 4.64 -4.76
C THR A 54 -9.11 3.42 -5.54
N ALA A 55 -8.29 2.38 -5.66
CA ALA A 55 -8.66 1.16 -6.37
C ALA A 55 -9.87 0.45 -5.73
N ARG A 56 -9.95 0.42 -4.39
CA ARG A 56 -11.08 -0.15 -3.66
C ARG A 56 -12.35 0.69 -3.81
N ASP A 57 -12.23 2.01 -3.80
CA ASP A 57 -13.36 2.91 -4.01
C ASP A 57 -13.94 2.77 -5.43
N GLU A 58 -13.09 2.62 -6.45
CA GLU A 58 -13.50 2.33 -7.81
C GLU A 58 -14.19 0.96 -7.96
N GLU A 59 -13.66 -0.07 -7.29
CA GLU A 59 -14.28 -1.41 -7.26
C GLU A 59 -15.66 -1.36 -6.58
N ALA A 60 -15.78 -0.64 -5.48
CA ALA A 60 -17.06 -0.45 -4.77
C ALA A 60 -18.09 0.32 -5.61
N GLY A 61 -17.67 1.37 -6.33
CA GLY A 61 -18.53 2.11 -7.24
C GLY A 61 -19.08 1.25 -8.37
N ARG A 62 -18.24 0.40 -8.98
CA ARG A 62 -18.68 -0.55 -10.03
C ARG A 62 -19.68 -1.59 -9.52
N GLN A 63 -19.56 -2.00 -8.25
CA GLN A 63 -20.49 -2.95 -7.64
C GLN A 63 -21.87 -2.32 -7.33
N ALA A 64 -21.91 -1.01 -7.05
CA ALA A 64 -23.13 -0.26 -6.78
C ALA A 64 -23.97 0.05 -8.05
N ASP A 65 -23.34 0.09 -9.22
CA ASP A 65 -24.00 0.33 -10.51
C ASP A 65 -24.67 -0.92 -11.13
N ILE A 66 -24.65 -2.07 -10.46
CA ILE A 66 -25.37 -3.27 -10.93
C ILE A 66 -26.85 -3.14 -10.51
N PRO A 67 -27.79 -2.91 -11.45
CA PRO A 67 -29.19 -2.76 -11.10
C PRO A 67 -29.72 -4.11 -10.59
N ALA A 68 -30.47 -4.06 -9.48
CA ALA A 68 -31.16 -5.20 -8.85
C ALA A 68 -32.32 -5.77 -9.70
N VAL A 69 -32.11 -5.99 -11.00
CA VAL A 69 -33.10 -6.54 -11.94
C VAL A 69 -32.83 -8.03 -12.13
N ALA A 70 -33.08 -8.81 -11.08
CA ALA A 70 -33.21 -10.27 -11.20
C ALA A 70 -33.97 -10.93 -10.03
N ALA A 71 -34.73 -10.16 -9.23
CA ALA A 71 -35.44 -10.70 -8.07
C ALA A 71 -36.97 -10.52 -8.13
N ARG A 72 -37.55 -10.37 -9.33
CA ARG A 72 -39.01 -10.48 -9.57
C ARG A 72 -39.28 -10.85 -11.03
N SER A 73 -39.43 -12.14 -11.33
CA SER A 73 -40.24 -12.68 -12.44
C SER A 73 -40.49 -14.15 -12.16
#